data_AF-A0A1W4XS28-F1
#
_entry.id   AF-A0A1W4XS28-F1
#
_cell.length_a   1.000
_cell.length_b   1.000
_cell.length_c   1.000
_cell.angle_alpha   90.00
_cell.angle_beta   90.00
_cell.angle_gamma   90.00
#
_symmetry.space_group_name_H-M   'P 1'
#
loop_
_entity.id
_entity.type
_entity.pdbx_description
1 polymer ?
#
loop_
_entity_poly.entity_id
_entity_poly.type
_entity_poly.pdbx_seq_one_letter_code
_entity_poly.pdbx_strand_id
1 'polypeptide(L)'
;MCSFNTCNSHRVRNYPEICCEDSDEDEDCIDACRKAPPYCVSRRGCFSTFGGVEFIFIVILAAVAFLGAAALIGYYLNTYGVGFRWRKLSTPESETNEASMNMHSFLETLGFITLTGIAITLFRISNCCDRAGMRVIHLVVIIGAGVLIGLATYLAYEIKEHEKKKHFFSAHSWMGLLAIALFLAEVVFGILKFIVLLACGPISCCLRASCRPIHAAFGIGAFWVAVATAVSEK
;
A
#
# COMPACT_ATOMS: atom_id res chain seq x y z
N MET A 1 -20.66 15.28 15.69
CA MET A 1 -19.91 14.18 16.36
C MET A 1 -20.81 12.96 16.41
N CYS A 2 -20.58 11.91 15.61
CA CYS A 2 -21.29 10.63 15.85
C CYS A 2 -20.73 10.06 17.17
N SER A 3 -21.60 9.88 18.16
CA SER A 3 -21.23 9.50 19.53
C SER A 3 -20.63 8.09 19.55
N PHE A 4 -19.39 7.96 20.05
CA PHE A 4 -18.79 6.67 20.39
C PHE A 4 -19.42 6.18 21.71
N ASN A 5 -20.57 5.51 21.62
CA ASN A 5 -21.15 4.88 22.80
C ASN A 5 -20.34 3.62 23.16
N THR A 6 -19.79 3.60 24.37
CA THR A 6 -19.16 2.45 25.01
C THR A 6 -20.16 1.31 25.17
N CYS A 7 -19.86 0.14 24.61
CA CYS A 7 -20.73 -1.04 24.59
C CYS A 7 -20.49 -1.93 25.83
N ASN A 8 -21.56 -2.23 26.58
CA ASN A 8 -21.53 -3.07 27.79
C ASN A 8 -21.52 -4.58 27.43
N SER A 9 -20.67 -5.35 28.10
CA SER A 9 -20.08 -6.64 27.67
C SER A 9 -20.97 -7.91 27.69
N HIS A 10 -22.31 -7.82 27.67
CA HIS A 10 -23.14 -8.94 28.17
C HIS A 10 -23.90 -9.83 27.17
N ARG A 11 -23.68 -9.79 25.85
CA ARG A 11 -24.36 -10.75 24.95
C ARG A 11 -23.55 -11.08 23.69
N VAL A 12 -22.86 -12.22 23.72
CA VAL A 12 -22.28 -12.87 22.52
C VAL A 12 -23.26 -13.96 22.10
N ARG A 13 -23.91 -13.82 20.94
CA ARG A 13 -24.58 -14.94 20.25
C ARG A 13 -23.80 -15.26 18.99
N ASN A 14 -23.42 -16.52 18.84
CA ASN A 14 -22.96 -17.11 17.58
C ASN A 14 -24.15 -17.17 16.61
N TYR A 15 -24.04 -16.67 15.38
CA TYR A 15 -24.73 -17.11 14.14
C TYR A 15 -24.22 -16.23 12.95
N PRO A 16 -24.35 -16.67 11.68
CA PRO A 16 -23.26 -16.98 10.77
C PRO A 16 -22.92 -15.83 9.81
N GLU A 17 -21.82 -16.02 9.09
CA GLU A 17 -21.49 -15.38 7.82
C GLU A 17 -22.70 -15.29 6.89
N ILE A 18 -22.82 -14.18 6.17
CA ILE A 18 -23.58 -13.90 4.94
C ILE A 18 -24.07 -12.45 5.06
N CYS A 19 -23.35 -11.55 4.42
CA CYS A 19 -23.96 -10.37 3.82
C CYS A 19 -23.32 -10.27 2.44
N CYS A 20 -24.08 -10.70 1.44
CA CYS A 20 -23.82 -10.63 0.01
C CYS A 20 -22.88 -11.69 -0.57
N GLU A 21 -23.30 -12.96 -0.54
CA GLU A 21 -22.94 -13.89 -1.62
C GLU A 21 -24.21 -14.17 -2.42
N ASP A 22 -24.16 -13.82 -3.70
CA ASP A 22 -25.03 -14.21 -4.81
C ASP A 22 -26.55 -14.13 -4.62
N SER A 23 -27.12 -12.97 -4.95
CA SER A 23 -28.32 -12.88 -5.79
C SER A 23 -28.72 -11.41 -5.94
N ASP A 24 -28.92 -11.02 -7.20
CA ASP A 24 -29.75 -9.94 -7.76
C ASP A 24 -30.21 -8.78 -6.86
N GLU A 25 -30.08 -7.59 -7.43
CA GLU A 25 -30.45 -6.28 -6.89
C GLU A 25 -31.82 -6.27 -6.21
N ASP A 26 -31.88 -6.26 -4.87
CA ASP A 26 -33.15 -6.03 -4.15
C ASP A 26 -32.96 -5.13 -2.91
N GLU A 27 -33.88 -4.17 -2.75
CA GLU A 27 -34.02 -3.22 -1.63
C GLU A 27 -33.91 -3.88 -0.24
N ASP A 28 -34.15 -5.19 -0.16
CA ASP A 28 -34.08 -6.01 1.05
C ASP A 28 -32.68 -6.09 1.67
N CYS A 29 -31.61 -6.07 0.87
CA CYS A 29 -30.25 -6.08 1.43
C CYS A 29 -29.93 -4.77 2.17
N ILE A 30 -30.47 -3.65 1.70
CA ILE A 30 -30.30 -2.33 2.31
C ILE A 30 -31.12 -2.24 3.61
N ASP A 31 -32.33 -2.80 3.63
CA ASP A 31 -33.19 -2.81 4.82
C ASP A 31 -32.68 -3.77 5.90
N ALA A 32 -32.11 -4.92 5.51
CA ALA A 32 -31.41 -5.83 6.42
C ALA A 32 -30.19 -5.14 7.09
N CYS A 33 -29.43 -4.36 6.34
CA CYS A 33 -28.29 -3.61 6.88
C CYS A 33 -28.72 -2.45 7.78
N ARG A 34 -29.90 -1.86 7.56
CA ARG A 34 -30.51 -0.82 8.41
C ARG A 34 -30.99 -1.36 9.76
N LYS A 35 -31.39 -2.64 9.82
CA LYS A 35 -31.92 -3.32 11.02
C LYS A 35 -30.87 -4.06 11.86
N ALA A 36 -29.64 -4.17 11.37
CA ALA A 36 -28.57 -4.87 12.08
C ALA A 36 -28.13 -4.12 13.36
N PRO A 37 -28.19 -4.74 14.56
CA PRO A 37 -27.70 -4.11 15.78
C PRO A 37 -26.17 -3.92 15.73
N PRO A 38 -25.61 -2.92 16.45
CA PRO A 38 -24.17 -2.69 16.48
C PRO A 38 -23.46 -3.94 17.01
N TYR A 39 -22.70 -4.60 16.14
CA TYR A 39 -21.93 -5.77 16.53
C TYR A 39 -20.70 -5.33 17.33
N CYS A 40 -20.67 -5.67 18.62
CA CYS A 40 -19.50 -5.52 19.47
C CYS A 40 -18.69 -6.82 19.36
N VAL A 41 -17.71 -6.87 18.44
CA VAL A 41 -16.77 -8.00 18.34
C VAL A 41 -15.84 -7.93 19.55
N SER A 42 -15.94 -8.93 20.42
CA SER A 42 -15.00 -9.14 21.53
C SER A 42 -13.56 -9.13 21.00
N ARG A 43 -12.73 -8.21 21.52
CA ARG A 43 -11.28 -8.18 21.27
C ARG A 43 -10.68 -9.46 21.88
N ARG A 44 -10.54 -10.52 21.08
CA ARG A 44 -9.73 -11.68 21.47
C ARG A 44 -8.31 -11.20 21.77
N GLY A 45 -7.75 -11.66 22.89
CA GLY A 45 -6.44 -11.24 23.40
C GLY A 45 -5.33 -11.43 22.38
N CYS A 46 -4.46 -10.42 22.31
CA CYS A 46 -3.34 -10.23 21.37
C CYS A 46 -2.35 -11.42 21.24
N PHE A 47 -2.35 -12.37 22.18
CA PHE A 47 -1.43 -13.53 22.20
C PHE A 47 -2.11 -14.88 22.50
N SER A 48 -3.44 -14.98 22.41
CA SER A 48 -4.17 -16.12 22.98
C SER A 48 -4.08 -17.44 22.19
N THR A 49 -3.45 -17.47 21.01
CA THR A 49 -3.36 -18.67 20.17
C THR A 49 -1.96 -18.85 19.59
N PHE A 50 -1.54 -20.11 19.48
CA PHE A 50 -0.27 -20.57 18.91
C PHE A 50 0.06 -19.90 17.55
N GLY A 51 -0.95 -19.61 16.72
CA GLY A 51 -0.78 -18.93 15.44
C GLY A 51 -0.48 -17.42 15.48
N GLY A 52 -0.62 -16.74 16.62
CA GLY A 52 -0.33 -15.30 16.73
C GLY A 52 1.18 -14.99 16.69
N VAL A 53 1.99 -15.83 17.34
CA VAL A 53 3.45 -15.68 17.40
C VAL A 53 4.10 -16.02 16.07
N GLU A 54 3.66 -17.10 15.43
CA GLU A 54 4.11 -17.49 14.08
C GLU A 54 3.85 -16.37 13.06
N PHE A 55 2.69 -15.73 13.17
CA PHE A 55 2.32 -14.64 12.27
C PHE A 55 3.20 -13.40 12.46
N ILE A 56 3.50 -13.01 13.71
CA ILE A 56 4.42 -11.90 14.00
C ILE A 56 5.81 -12.20 13.44
N PHE A 57 6.27 -13.44 13.58
CA PHE A 57 7.56 -13.87 13.03
C PHE A 57 7.60 -13.71 11.50
N ILE A 58 6.54 -14.11 10.78
CA ILE A 58 6.44 -13.91 9.33
C ILE A 58 6.53 -12.43 8.96
N VAL A 59 5.85 -11.53 9.70
CA VAL A 59 5.91 -10.10 9.40
C VAL A 59 7.29 -9.51 9.67
N ILE A 60 7.96 -9.93 10.75
CA ILE A 60 9.33 -9.51 11.03
C ILE A 60 10.26 -10.00 9.91
N LEU A 61 10.15 -11.26 9.51
CA LEU A 61 10.93 -11.81 8.39
C LEU A 61 10.67 -11.04 7.10
N ALA A 62 9.41 -10.70 6.78
CA ALA A 62 9.08 -9.91 5.61
C ALA A 62 9.70 -8.51 5.68
N ALA A 63 9.63 -7.84 6.84
CA ALA A 63 10.25 -6.53 7.02
C ALA A 63 11.79 -6.58 6.86
N VAL A 64 12.44 -7.60 7.44
CA VAL A 64 13.87 -7.84 7.28
C VAL A 64 14.21 -8.12 5.82
N ALA A 65 13.39 -8.90 5.10
CA ALA A 65 13.60 -9.18 3.69
C ALA A 65 13.46 -7.92 2.83
N PHE A 66 12.45 -7.09 3.06
CA PHE A 66 12.26 -5.83 2.33
C PHE A 66 13.41 -4.85 2.57
N LEU A 67 13.78 -4.62 3.84
CA LEU A 67 14.88 -3.74 4.20
C LEU A 67 16.22 -4.28 3.71
N GLY A 68 16.43 -5.60 3.81
CA GLY A 68 17.62 -6.29 3.32
C GLY A 68 17.76 -6.20 1.80
N ALA A 69 16.68 -6.38 1.04
CA ALA A 69 16.67 -6.22 -0.40
C ALA A 69 17.03 -4.77 -0.81
N ALA A 70 16.42 -3.77 -0.15
CA ALA A 70 16.76 -2.37 -0.39
C ALA A 70 18.24 -2.08 -0.07
N ALA A 71 18.74 -2.55 1.06
CA ALA A 71 20.13 -2.38 1.47
C ALA A 71 21.10 -3.06 0.47
N LEU A 72 20.76 -4.26 -0.01
CA LEU A 72 21.57 -4.99 -0.97
C LEU A 72 21.61 -4.28 -2.33
N ILE A 73 20.47 -3.80 -2.83
CA ILE A 73 20.40 -3.01 -4.06
C ILE A 73 21.19 -1.70 -3.89
N GLY A 74 21.03 -1.03 -2.74
CA GLY A 74 21.79 0.16 -2.39
C GLY A 74 23.30 -0.08 -2.42
N TYR A 75 23.75 -1.15 -1.76
CA TYR A 75 25.15 -1.58 -1.74
C TYR A 75 25.67 -1.92 -3.13
N TYR A 76 24.89 -2.66 -3.92
CA TYR A 76 25.25 -3.07 -5.27
C TYR A 76 25.46 -1.85 -6.18
N LEU A 77 24.48 -0.94 -6.23
CA LEU A 77 24.55 0.27 -7.06
C LEU A 77 25.68 1.21 -6.63
N ASN A 78 26.04 1.21 -5.34
CA ASN A 78 27.15 2.01 -4.83
C ASN A 78 28.53 1.39 -5.09
N THR A 79 28.65 0.07 -5.01
CA THR A 79 29.95 -0.62 -5.05
C THR A 79 30.32 -1.05 -6.47
N TYR A 80 29.34 -1.54 -7.23
CA TYR A 80 29.53 -2.03 -8.59
C TYR A 80 29.00 -1.07 -9.65
N GLY A 81 28.14 -0.12 -9.28
CA GLY A 81 27.71 0.98 -10.14
C GLY A 81 28.49 2.26 -9.90
N VAL A 82 28.08 3.33 -10.59
CA VAL A 82 28.65 4.68 -10.43
C VAL A 82 28.15 5.43 -9.17
N GLY A 83 27.46 4.74 -8.27
CA GLY A 83 26.90 5.31 -7.05
C GLY A 83 25.64 6.15 -7.24
N PHE A 84 25.34 6.95 -6.21
CA PHE A 84 24.16 7.81 -6.14
C PHE A 84 24.55 9.27 -6.25
N ARG A 85 24.00 9.96 -7.26
CA ARG A 85 24.15 11.41 -7.38
C ARG A 85 22.83 11.98 -7.85
N TRP A 86 22.40 13.08 -7.23
CA TRP A 86 21.39 13.91 -7.86
C TRP A 86 22.04 14.63 -9.05
N ARG A 87 21.31 14.75 -10.17
CA ARG A 87 21.83 15.46 -11.34
C ARG A 87 22.15 16.90 -10.93
N LYS A 88 23.36 17.34 -11.28
CA LYS A 88 23.78 18.75 -11.17
C LYS A 88 24.20 19.20 -12.55
N LEU A 89 23.72 20.38 -12.95
CA LEU A 89 24.03 20.98 -14.25
C LEU A 89 25.54 21.24 -14.46
N SER A 90 26.33 21.25 -13.38
CA SER A 90 27.75 21.66 -13.38
C SER A 90 28.76 20.50 -13.49
N THR A 91 28.33 19.26 -13.63
CA THR A 91 29.19 18.07 -13.66
C THR A 91 29.11 17.33 -15.01
N PRO A 92 30.13 16.54 -15.41
CA PRO A 92 30.12 15.82 -16.68
C PRO A 92 28.82 15.03 -16.87
N GLU A 93 28.16 15.26 -18.01
CA GLU A 93 26.76 14.88 -18.22
C GLU A 93 26.54 13.35 -18.18
N SER A 94 27.46 12.57 -18.76
CA SER A 94 27.31 11.11 -18.87
C SER A 94 27.34 10.38 -17.53
N GLU A 95 28.34 10.63 -16.69
CA GLU A 95 28.46 9.97 -15.37
C GLU A 95 27.35 10.40 -14.41
N THR A 96 26.89 11.65 -14.53
CA THR A 96 25.86 12.19 -13.62
C THR A 96 24.48 11.68 -13.98
N ASN A 97 24.19 11.45 -15.26
CA ASN A 97 22.96 10.81 -15.72
C ASN A 97 22.90 9.35 -15.27
N GLU A 98 23.99 8.60 -15.37
CA GLU A 98 24.04 7.20 -14.93
C GLU A 98 23.83 7.08 -13.42
N ALA A 99 24.52 7.89 -12.62
CA ALA A 99 24.34 7.91 -11.16
C ALA A 99 22.94 8.40 -10.73
N SER A 100 22.33 9.29 -11.50
CA SER A 100 20.93 9.70 -11.29
C SER A 100 19.95 8.59 -11.65
N MET A 101 20.25 7.76 -12.66
CA MET A 101 19.42 6.60 -13.02
C MET A 101 19.54 5.45 -12.00
N ASN A 102 20.70 5.30 -11.37
CA ASN A 102 20.85 4.45 -10.18
C ASN A 102 19.96 4.96 -9.04
N MET A 103 19.92 6.27 -8.83
CA MET A 103 19.05 6.88 -7.83
C MET A 103 17.56 6.68 -8.14
N HIS A 104 17.13 6.77 -9.40
CA HIS A 104 15.78 6.38 -9.83
C HIS A 104 15.48 4.93 -9.41
N SER A 105 16.35 3.99 -9.78
CA SER A 105 16.15 2.57 -9.48
C SER A 105 16.05 2.28 -7.98
N PHE A 106 16.89 2.94 -7.18
CA PHE A 106 16.89 2.79 -5.73
C PHE A 106 15.67 3.42 -5.06
N LEU A 107 15.26 4.62 -5.48
CA LEU A 107 14.09 5.30 -4.95
C LEU A 107 12.79 4.55 -5.28
N GLU A 108 12.65 4.00 -6.49
CA GLU A 108 11.49 3.15 -6.85
C GLU A 108 11.48 1.86 -6.00
N THR A 109 12.65 1.25 -5.77
CA THR A 109 12.77 0.06 -4.89
C THR A 109 12.36 0.39 -3.45
N LEU A 110 12.76 1.55 -2.92
CA LEU A 110 12.35 1.98 -1.59
C LEU A 110 10.86 2.31 -1.53
N GLY A 111 10.30 3.01 -2.51
CA GLY A 111 8.89 3.39 -2.52
C GLY A 111 7.95 2.21 -2.81
N PHE A 112 8.02 1.64 -4.01
CA PHE A 112 7.09 0.62 -4.48
C PHE A 112 7.28 -0.74 -3.81
N ILE A 113 8.52 -1.16 -3.54
CA ILE A 113 8.76 -2.51 -3.00
C ILE A 113 8.84 -2.45 -1.48
N THR A 114 9.72 -1.62 -0.94
CA THR A 114 10.05 -1.65 0.49
C THR A 114 8.93 -1.05 1.35
N LEU A 115 8.64 0.24 1.17
CA LEU A 115 7.64 0.94 1.99
C LEU A 115 6.23 0.42 1.73
N THR A 116 5.86 0.20 0.47
CA THR A 116 4.53 -0.33 0.13
C THR A 116 4.37 -1.79 0.61
N GLY A 117 5.41 -2.64 0.47
CA GLY A 117 5.39 -4.01 1.00
C GLY A 117 5.25 -4.06 2.53
N ILE A 118 5.97 -3.19 3.24
CA ILE A 118 5.78 -2.99 4.68
C ILE A 118 4.34 -2.53 4.96
N ALA A 119 3.83 -1.54 4.22
CA ALA A 119 2.48 -0.99 4.42
C ALA A 119 1.36 -2.04 4.26
N ILE A 120 1.50 -2.97 3.32
CA ILE A 120 0.55 -4.08 3.09
C ILE A 120 0.52 -5.04 4.29
N THR A 121 1.67 -5.27 4.94
CA THR A 121 1.78 -6.20 6.07
C THR A 121 1.41 -5.56 7.43
N LEU A 122 1.48 -4.23 7.56
CA LEU A 122 1.21 -3.49 8.81
C LEU A 122 -0.10 -3.87 9.49
N PHE A 123 -1.23 -3.87 8.77
CA PHE A 123 -2.54 -4.12 9.39
C PHE A 123 -2.72 -5.54 9.93
N ARG A 124 -1.85 -6.47 9.52
CA ARG A 124 -1.92 -7.85 9.99
C ARG A 124 -1.31 -8.02 11.40
N ILE A 125 -0.47 -7.08 11.85
CA ILE A 125 0.08 -7.02 13.22
C ILE A 125 -0.97 -6.45 14.23
N SER A 126 -2.02 -5.79 13.73
CA SER A 126 -2.90 -4.91 14.52
C SER A 126 -3.85 -5.57 15.52
N ASN A 127 -3.76 -6.88 15.76
CA ASN A 127 -4.53 -7.52 16.85
C ASN A 127 -4.13 -6.98 18.24
N CYS A 128 -2.95 -6.37 18.33
CA CYS A 128 -2.36 -5.86 19.58
C CYS A 128 -2.48 -4.34 19.75
N CYS A 129 -2.52 -3.59 18.65
CA CYS A 129 -2.46 -2.12 18.66
C CYS A 129 -3.84 -1.50 18.39
N ASP A 130 -3.99 -0.22 18.71
CA ASP A 130 -5.18 0.52 18.32
C ASP A 130 -5.29 0.60 16.78
N ARG A 131 -6.47 0.28 16.25
CA ARG A 131 -6.69 0.24 14.80
C ARG A 131 -6.65 1.63 14.19
N ALA A 132 -6.94 2.69 14.94
CA ALA A 132 -6.81 4.05 14.42
C ALA A 132 -5.33 4.44 14.26
N GLY A 133 -4.50 4.14 15.26
CA GLY A 133 -3.04 4.33 15.16
C GLY A 133 -2.42 3.61 13.95
N MET A 134 -2.80 2.36 13.70
CA MET A 134 -2.29 1.59 12.55
C MET A 134 -2.71 2.19 11.19
N ARG A 135 -3.88 2.85 11.12
CA ARG A 135 -4.31 3.57 9.91
C ARG A 135 -3.44 4.80 9.66
N VAL A 136 -3.10 5.54 10.70
CA VAL A 136 -2.21 6.71 10.59
C VAL A 136 -0.82 6.27 10.13
N ILE A 137 -0.25 5.23 10.75
CA ILE A 137 1.07 4.71 10.35
C ILE A 137 1.04 4.25 8.89
N HIS A 138 0.03 3.47 8.48
CA HIS A 138 -0.11 3.05 7.09
C HIS A 138 -0.19 4.24 6.12
N LEU A 139 -0.98 5.27 6.46
CA LEU A 139 -1.08 6.48 5.65
C LEU A 139 0.26 7.21 5.54
N VAL A 140 0.99 7.40 6.64
CA VAL A 140 2.31 8.05 6.63
C VAL A 140 3.30 7.27 5.76
N VAL A 141 3.32 5.95 5.88
CA VAL A 141 4.22 5.09 5.08
C VAL A 141 3.88 5.17 3.59
N ILE A 142 2.58 5.13 3.23
CA ILE A 142 2.14 5.24 1.83
C ILE A 142 2.42 6.64 1.25
N ILE A 143 2.23 7.71 2.03
CA ILE A 143 2.61 9.07 1.60
C ILE A 143 4.11 9.15 1.37
N GLY A 144 4.92 8.61 2.29
CA GLY A 144 6.37 8.53 2.13
C GLY A 144 6.77 7.76 0.87
N ALA A 145 6.13 6.62 0.60
CA ALA A 145 6.33 5.85 -0.63
C ALA A 145 6.01 6.69 -1.88
N GLY A 146 4.88 7.39 -1.88
CA GLY A 146 4.46 8.24 -3.00
C GLY A 146 5.45 9.37 -3.29
N VAL A 147 6.06 9.97 -2.26
CA VAL A 147 7.11 10.99 -2.45
C VAL A 147 8.34 10.39 -3.13
N LEU A 148 8.80 9.21 -2.68
CA LEU A 148 9.96 8.54 -3.29
C LEU A 148 9.70 8.16 -4.75
N ILE A 149 8.54 7.59 -5.05
CA ILE A 149 8.10 7.22 -6.40
C ILE A 149 8.05 8.47 -7.29
N GLY A 150 7.42 9.55 -6.82
CA GLY A 150 7.33 10.81 -7.57
C GLY A 150 8.70 11.42 -7.88
N LEU A 151 9.61 11.44 -6.90
CA LEU A 151 10.98 11.92 -7.09
C LEU A 151 11.76 11.04 -8.08
N ALA A 152 11.60 9.73 -7.99
CA ALA A 152 12.27 8.79 -8.88
C ALA A 152 11.78 8.93 -10.33
N THR A 153 10.48 9.00 -10.53
CA THR A 153 9.86 9.18 -11.86
C THR A 153 10.24 10.54 -12.46
N TYR A 154 10.23 11.61 -11.67
CA TYR A 154 10.70 12.94 -12.09
C TYR A 154 12.15 12.89 -12.56
N LEU A 155 13.02 12.25 -11.78
CA LEU A 155 14.44 12.13 -12.11
C LEU A 155 14.65 11.40 -13.44
N ALA A 156 13.92 10.31 -13.68
CA ALA A 156 13.99 9.55 -14.92
C ALA A 156 13.48 10.34 -16.14
N TYR A 157 12.37 11.09 -15.98
CA TYR A 157 11.84 11.97 -17.02
C TYR A 157 12.86 13.03 -17.43
N GLU A 158 13.46 13.71 -16.44
CA GLU A 158 14.40 14.80 -16.69
C GLU A 158 15.70 14.29 -17.38
N ILE A 159 16.18 13.07 -17.09
CA ILE A 159 17.34 12.48 -17.80
C ILE A 159 16.98 12.32 -19.27
N LYS A 160 15.84 11.69 -19.57
CA LYS A 160 15.46 11.37 -20.95
C LYS A 160 15.21 12.62 -21.78
N GLU A 161 14.61 13.64 -21.16
CA GLU A 161 14.39 14.93 -21.79
C GLU A 161 15.71 15.61 -22.17
N HIS A 162 16.68 15.62 -21.24
CA HIS A 162 17.98 16.22 -21.49
C HIS A 162 18.77 15.48 -22.58
N GLU A 163 18.75 14.16 -22.56
CA GLU A 163 19.42 13.31 -23.55
C GLU A 163 18.70 13.27 -24.91
N LYS A 164 17.55 13.97 -25.05
CA LYS A 164 16.68 13.96 -26.24
C LYS A 164 16.30 12.55 -26.68
N LYS A 165 16.18 11.62 -25.73
CA LYS A 165 15.77 10.23 -25.98
C LYS A 165 14.25 10.15 -25.99
N LYS A 166 13.72 9.19 -26.76
CA LYS A 166 12.27 8.96 -26.79
C LYS A 166 11.79 8.46 -25.42
N HIS A 167 10.74 9.08 -24.91
CA HIS A 167 10.05 8.64 -23.70
C HIS A 167 9.18 7.40 -23.98
N PHE A 168 8.93 6.59 -22.95
CA PHE A 168 7.93 5.50 -22.94
C PHE A 168 7.98 4.42 -24.04
N PHE A 169 9.18 4.04 -24.51
CA PHE A 169 9.32 3.01 -25.55
C PHE A 169 9.56 1.58 -25.04
N SER A 170 10.00 1.40 -23.79
CA SER A 170 10.33 0.08 -23.25
C SER A 170 9.19 -0.51 -22.43
N ALA A 171 9.13 -1.85 -22.36
CA ALA A 171 8.17 -2.57 -21.53
C ALA A 171 8.23 -2.12 -20.06
N HIS A 172 9.43 -1.87 -19.53
CA HIS A 172 9.65 -1.30 -18.21
C HIS A 172 8.88 0.01 -18.01
N SER A 173 8.97 0.94 -18.96
CA SER A 173 8.28 2.23 -18.83
C SER A 173 6.76 2.15 -18.89
N TRP A 174 6.20 1.21 -19.67
CA TRP A 174 4.75 0.96 -19.70
C TRP A 174 4.25 0.31 -18.41
N MET A 175 4.96 -0.70 -17.90
CA MET A 175 4.61 -1.33 -16.63
C MET A 175 4.81 -0.38 -15.45
N GLY A 176 5.82 0.48 -15.49
CA GLY A 176 6.02 1.54 -14.50
C GLY A 176 4.89 2.55 -14.48
N LEU A 177 4.41 2.99 -15.65
CA LEU A 177 3.21 3.85 -15.73
C LEU A 177 1.98 3.15 -15.16
N LEU A 178 1.79 1.85 -15.44
CA LEU A 178 0.71 1.06 -14.87
C LEU A 178 0.85 0.96 -13.33
N ALA A 179 2.05 0.73 -12.81
CA ALA A 179 2.31 0.68 -11.37
C ALA A 179 1.97 2.00 -10.68
N ILE A 180 2.39 3.14 -11.25
CA ILE A 180 2.07 4.48 -10.75
C ILE A 180 0.56 4.72 -10.78
N ALA A 181 -0.11 4.37 -11.87
CA ALA A 181 -1.56 4.53 -12.00
C ALA A 181 -2.33 3.71 -10.95
N LEU A 182 -1.94 2.45 -10.75
CA LEU A 182 -2.54 1.59 -9.73
C LEU A 182 -2.25 2.11 -8.32
N PHE A 183 -1.05 2.61 -8.04
CA PHE A 183 -0.71 3.20 -6.75
C PHE A 183 -1.54 4.47 -6.47
N LEU A 184 -1.72 5.35 -7.45
CA LEU A 184 -2.55 6.54 -7.29
C LEU A 184 -4.02 6.17 -7.09
N ALA A 185 -4.54 5.21 -7.87
CA ALA A 185 -5.89 4.69 -7.66
C ALA A 185 -6.06 4.17 -6.23
N GLU A 186 -5.06 3.49 -5.70
CA GLU A 186 -5.07 2.96 -4.34
C GLU A 186 -5.05 4.03 -3.24
N VAL A 187 -4.27 5.09 -3.43
CA VAL A 187 -4.30 6.26 -2.55
C VAL A 187 -5.69 6.92 -2.59
N VAL A 188 -6.29 7.06 -3.77
CA VAL A 188 -7.63 7.62 -3.94
C VAL A 188 -8.68 6.74 -3.25
N PHE A 189 -8.69 5.43 -3.48
CA PHE A 189 -9.61 4.50 -2.80
C PHE A 189 -9.39 4.47 -1.28
N GLY A 190 -8.14 4.62 -0.83
CA GLY A 190 -7.79 4.76 0.58
C GLY A 190 -8.39 6.00 1.23
N ILE A 191 -8.32 7.16 0.55
CA ILE A 191 -8.92 8.42 1.00
C ILE A 191 -10.45 8.32 0.95
N LEU A 192 -11.02 7.81 -0.14
CA LEU A 192 -12.46 7.61 -0.28
C LEU A 192 -13.03 6.75 0.85
N LYS A 193 -12.33 5.69 1.25
CA LYS A 193 -12.71 4.90 2.43
C LYS A 193 -12.73 5.72 3.71
N PHE A 194 -11.74 6.59 3.92
CA PHE A 194 -11.69 7.44 5.11
C PHE A 194 -12.86 8.44 5.13
N ILE A 195 -13.21 9.00 3.97
CA ILE A 195 -14.36 9.91 3.83
C ILE A 195 -15.69 9.15 4.03
N VAL A 196 -15.85 7.98 3.41
CA VAL A 196 -17.03 7.10 3.59
C VAL A 196 -17.16 6.64 5.06
N LEU A 197 -16.03 6.42 5.75
CA LEU A 197 -16.00 6.13 7.19
C LEU A 197 -16.48 7.30 8.07
N LEU A 198 -16.33 8.55 7.59
CA LEU A 198 -16.79 9.75 8.29
C LEU A 198 -18.27 10.07 8.00
N ALA A 199 -18.79 9.60 6.87
CA ALA A 199 -20.20 9.71 6.53
C ALA A 199 -21.05 8.77 7.41
N CYS A 200 -22.08 9.30 8.08
CA CYS A 200 -22.94 8.54 8.98
C CYS A 200 -24.22 8.12 8.21
N GLY A 201 -24.43 6.82 7.94
CA GLY A 201 -25.66 6.30 7.32
C GLY A 201 -25.64 4.81 6.94
N PRO A 202 -26.79 4.14 6.75
CA PRO A 202 -26.84 2.69 6.44
C PRO A 202 -26.15 2.32 5.13
N ILE A 203 -26.24 3.18 4.10
CA ILE A 203 -25.55 3.01 2.81
C ILE A 203 -24.01 3.01 2.99
N SER A 204 -23.49 3.82 3.92
CA SER A 204 -22.06 3.87 4.21
C SER A 204 -21.53 2.56 4.81
N CYS A 205 -22.38 1.76 5.44
CA CYS A 205 -21.99 0.46 6.01
C CYS A 205 -21.76 -0.60 4.92
N CYS A 206 -22.66 -0.71 3.94
CA CYS A 206 -22.52 -1.61 2.80
C CYS A 206 -21.31 -1.22 1.94
N LEU A 207 -21.16 0.08 1.63
CA LEU A 207 -20.01 0.58 0.87
C LEU A 207 -18.69 0.30 1.58
N ARG A 208 -18.63 0.45 2.90
CA ARG A 208 -17.44 0.14 3.69
C ARG A 208 -17.06 -1.34 3.65
N ALA A 209 -18.03 -2.24 3.58
CA ALA A 209 -17.79 -3.68 3.46
C ALA A 209 -17.19 -4.02 2.09
N SER A 210 -17.76 -3.47 1.00
CA SER A 210 -17.33 -3.77 -0.38
C SER A 210 -16.02 -3.07 -0.77
N CYS A 211 -15.74 -1.85 -0.31
CA CYS A 211 -14.49 -1.16 -0.64
C CYS A 211 -13.27 -1.85 -0.04
N ARG A 212 -13.42 -2.61 1.06
CA ARG A 212 -12.30 -3.27 1.75
C ARG A 212 -11.56 -4.28 0.87
N PRO A 213 -12.21 -5.32 0.31
CA PRO A 213 -11.56 -6.29 -0.57
C PRO A 213 -11.04 -5.66 -1.87
N ILE A 214 -11.76 -4.69 -2.45
CA ILE A 214 -11.34 -4.01 -3.69
C ILE A 214 -9.96 -3.37 -3.52
N HIS A 215 -9.81 -2.50 -2.52
CA HIS A 215 -8.51 -1.90 -2.20
C HIS A 215 -7.44 -2.95 -1.91
N ALA A 216 -7.76 -4.01 -1.16
CA ALA A 216 -6.76 -5.03 -0.88
C ALA A 216 -6.28 -5.73 -2.17
N ALA A 217 -7.18 -5.98 -3.12
CA ALA A 217 -6.85 -6.56 -4.42
C ALA A 217 -6.02 -5.62 -5.29
N PHE A 218 -6.40 -4.34 -5.39
CA PHE A 218 -5.64 -3.34 -6.13
C PHE A 218 -4.24 -3.14 -5.55
N GLY A 219 -4.07 -3.18 -4.22
CA GLY A 219 -2.78 -2.95 -3.58
C GLY A 219 -1.81 -4.10 -3.77
N ILE A 220 -2.33 -5.33 -3.71
CA ILE A 220 -1.54 -6.53 -4.04
C ILE A 220 -1.20 -6.53 -5.53
N GLY A 221 -2.16 -6.19 -6.41
CA GLY A 221 -1.92 -6.08 -7.85
C GLY A 221 -0.86 -5.04 -8.19
N ALA A 222 -0.95 -3.84 -7.61
CA ALA A 222 0.02 -2.76 -7.78
C ALA A 222 1.43 -3.21 -7.35
N PHE A 223 1.54 -3.88 -6.20
CA PHE A 223 2.80 -4.42 -5.70
C PHE A 223 3.43 -5.42 -6.68
N TRP A 224 2.66 -6.37 -7.20
CA TRP A 224 3.18 -7.34 -8.17
C TRP A 224 3.57 -6.71 -9.51
N VAL A 225 2.79 -5.74 -10.01
CA VAL A 225 3.16 -4.99 -11.22
C VAL A 225 4.46 -4.22 -10.99
N ALA A 226 4.66 -3.64 -9.81
CA ALA A 226 5.92 -2.96 -9.48
C ALA A 226 7.11 -3.93 -9.40
N VAL A 227 6.93 -5.11 -8.82
CA VAL A 227 7.97 -6.16 -8.82
C VAL A 227 8.31 -6.59 -10.25
N ALA A 228 7.30 -6.82 -11.10
CA ALA A 228 7.50 -7.16 -12.51
C ALA A 228 8.22 -6.04 -13.28
N THR A 229 7.89 -4.78 -12.98
CA THR A 229 8.57 -3.61 -13.54
C THR A 229 10.03 -3.53 -13.10
N ALA A 230 10.33 -3.85 -11.84
CA ALA A 230 11.69 -3.80 -11.31
C ALA A 230 12.62 -4.83 -11.96
N VAL A 231 12.10 -5.98 -12.38
CA VAL A 231 12.87 -7.05 -13.04
C VAL A 231 12.85 -6.98 -14.56
N SER A 232 12.03 -6.10 -15.16
CA SER A 232 11.92 -6.00 -16.61
C SER A 232 13.09 -5.27 -17.25
N GLU A 233 13.38 -5.61 -18.51
CA GLU A 233 14.40 -4.94 -19.32
C GLU A 233 14.05 -3.47 -19.58
N LYS A 234 15.04 -2.60 -19.37
CA LYS A 234 14.91 -1.12 -19.40
C LYS A 234 15.01 -0.53 -20.80
#